data_AF-A0A699LCS1-F1
#
_entry.id   AF-A0A699LCS1-F1
#
_cell.length_a   1.000
_cell.length_b   1.000
_cell.length_c   1.000
_cell.angle_alpha   90.00
_cell.angle_beta   90.00
_cell.angle_gamma   90.00
#
_symmetry.space_group_name_H-M   'P 1'
#
loop_
_entity.id
_entity.type
_entity.pdbx_description
1 polymer ?
#
loop_
_entity_poly.entity_id
_entity_poly.type
_entity_poly.pdbx_seq_one_letter_code
_entity_poly.pdbx_strand_id
1 'polypeptide(L)'
;MYTDYSALKYLLSKQDAKPMLIRWVLFLQEFDIIIRDKKGTENLVADHLSRLENPHKDEFENKDINENFPLETLGKISSGSTPWFADFANFHAGNFIVKGMLSQQKKKLFKDVKHYFQDDPYLFWICMDQIIQRYVHGKEAYDILKACHEGPTGGHHGANFTAKKVFDAGFFWPSIYRDAHNLVNHVIFVNAKAKLLKGMRCLRTLFKFVKYLMYGV
;
A
#
# COMPACT_ATOMS: atom_id res chain seq x y z
N MET A 1 -17.62 9.69 -21.96
CA MET A 1 -17.20 10.98 -21.35
C MET A 1 -17.34 12.08 -22.40
N TYR A 2 -17.83 13.26 -22.01
CA TYR A 2 -17.98 14.42 -22.92
C TYR A 2 -16.87 15.44 -22.64
N THR A 3 -16.09 15.80 -23.65
CA THR A 3 -14.90 16.67 -23.51
C THR A 3 -14.67 17.44 -24.82
N ASP A 4 -14.18 18.68 -24.72
CA ASP A 4 -13.76 19.56 -25.81
C ASP A 4 -12.37 19.19 -26.38
N TYR A 5 -12.34 17.97 -26.89
CA TYR A 5 -11.71 17.39 -28.08
C TYR A 5 -10.34 17.77 -28.67
N SER A 6 -9.73 18.93 -28.46
CA SER A 6 -8.46 19.22 -29.18
C SER A 6 -7.26 18.54 -28.50
N ALA A 7 -7.16 18.64 -27.17
CA ALA A 7 -6.01 18.12 -26.43
C ALA A 7 -5.98 16.59 -26.36
N LEU A 8 -7.11 15.93 -26.09
CA LEU A 8 -7.15 14.48 -25.88
C LEU A 8 -6.91 13.70 -27.18
N LYS A 9 -7.49 14.19 -28.29
CA LYS A 9 -7.29 13.57 -29.61
C LYS A 9 -5.85 13.75 -30.10
N TYR A 10 -5.27 14.93 -29.87
CA TYR A 10 -3.86 15.19 -30.12
C TYR A 10 -2.95 14.23 -29.31
N LEU A 11 -3.26 14.04 -28.02
CA LEU A 11 -2.50 13.22 -27.08
C LEU A 11 -2.50 11.73 -27.46
N LEU A 12 -3.64 11.19 -27.93
CA LEU A 12 -3.75 9.81 -28.42
C LEU A 12 -3.10 9.57 -29.80
N SER A 13 -2.95 10.63 -30.61
CA SER A 13 -2.36 10.55 -31.96
C SER A 13 -0.84 10.74 -32.00
N LYS A 14 -0.23 11.19 -30.89
CA LYS A 14 1.20 11.49 -30.81
C LYS A 14 2.01 10.23 -30.51
N GLN A 15 2.79 9.77 -31.49
CA GLN A 15 3.65 8.59 -31.37
C GLN A 15 4.89 8.83 -30.48
N ASP A 16 5.39 10.08 -30.44
CA ASP A 16 6.51 10.52 -29.59
C ASP A 16 6.04 11.51 -28.52
N ALA A 17 5.36 11.00 -27.51
CA ALA A 17 4.84 11.79 -26.40
C ALA A 17 5.85 11.85 -25.23
N LYS A 18 5.89 12.97 -24.50
CA LYS A 18 6.70 13.06 -23.26
C LYS A 18 6.31 11.92 -22.31
N PRO A 19 7.24 11.37 -21.50
CA PRO A 19 6.97 10.23 -20.60
C PRO A 19 5.72 10.42 -19.71
N MET A 20 5.49 11.66 -19.27
CA MET A 20 4.30 12.02 -18.47
C MET A 20 2.99 11.83 -19.25
N LEU A 21 2.95 12.15 -20.54
CA LEU A 21 1.77 11.99 -21.40
C LEU A 21 1.52 10.52 -21.73
N ILE A 22 2.56 9.72 -21.92
CA ILE A 22 2.45 8.27 -22.13
C ILE A 22 1.79 7.60 -20.91
N ARG A 23 2.10 8.04 -19.68
CA ARG A 23 1.46 7.53 -18.46
C ARG A 23 -0.05 7.77 -18.47
N TRP A 24 -0.49 8.96 -18.89
CA TRP A 24 -1.92 9.26 -19.05
C TRP A 24 -2.57 8.41 -20.16
N VAL A 25 -1.89 8.16 -21.27
CA VAL A 25 -2.40 7.28 -22.34
C VAL A 25 -2.62 5.86 -21.83
N LEU A 26 -1.61 5.27 -21.17
CA LEU A 26 -1.69 3.92 -20.62
C LEU A 26 -2.81 3.79 -19.58
N PHE A 27 -2.94 4.80 -18.72
CA PHE A 27 -4.02 4.85 -17.72
C PHE A 27 -5.41 4.93 -18.37
N LEU A 28 -5.56 5.74 -19.43
CA LEU A 28 -6.83 5.89 -20.14
C LEU A 28 -7.21 4.66 -20.97
N GLN A 29 -6.23 3.82 -21.37
CA GLN A 29 -6.47 2.56 -22.09
C GLN A 29 -7.15 1.48 -21.23
N GLU A 30 -7.08 1.58 -19.90
CA GLU A 30 -7.69 0.61 -18.99
C GLU A 30 -9.23 0.73 -18.92
N PHE A 31 -9.78 1.86 -19.39
CA PHE A 31 -11.21 2.14 -19.35
C PHE A 31 -11.84 2.04 -20.75
N ASP A 32 -13.03 1.44 -20.84
CA ASP A 32 -13.84 1.44 -22.07
C ASP A 32 -14.55 2.80 -22.23
N ILE A 33 -13.79 3.82 -22.64
CA ILE A 33 -14.26 5.19 -22.75
C ILE A 33 -14.81 5.44 -24.14
N ILE A 34 -16.13 5.59 -24.24
CA ILE A 34 -16.77 6.14 -25.43
C ILE A 34 -16.67 7.68 -25.36
N ILE A 35 -15.85 8.25 -26.24
CA ILE A 35 -15.69 9.70 -26.40
C ILE A 35 -16.82 10.20 -27.30
N ARG A 36 -17.64 11.10 -26.78
CA ARG A 36 -18.71 11.76 -27.54
C ARG A 36 -18.48 13.26 -27.52
N ASP A 37 -18.63 13.89 -28.68
CA ASP A 37 -18.54 15.34 -28.81
C ASP A 37 -19.77 16.00 -28.20
N LYS A 38 -19.57 17.11 -27.49
CA LYS A 38 -20.63 17.94 -26.92
C LYS A 38 -20.17 19.39 -27.01
N LYS A 39 -20.98 20.24 -27.63
CA LYS A 39 -20.65 21.65 -27.84
C LYS A 39 -20.40 22.32 -26.49
N GLY A 40 -19.37 23.17 -26.40
CA GLY A 40 -19.00 23.85 -25.15
C GLY A 40 -20.16 24.60 -24.48
N THR A 41 -21.07 25.18 -25.27
CA THR A 41 -22.29 25.85 -24.76
C THR A 41 -23.30 24.91 -24.10
N GLU A 42 -23.22 23.61 -24.35
CA GLU A 42 -24.07 22.58 -23.76
C GLU A 42 -23.40 21.91 -22.55
N ASN A 43 -22.11 22.15 -22.34
CA ASN A 43 -21.35 21.62 -21.21
C ASN A 43 -21.43 22.54 -19.98
N LEU A 44 -22.63 23.08 -19.73
CA LEU A 44 -22.91 24.05 -18.67
C LEU A 44 -22.45 23.55 -17.30
N VAL A 45 -22.64 22.26 -17.00
CA VAL A 45 -22.20 21.68 -15.72
C VAL A 45 -20.69 21.79 -15.53
N ALA A 46 -19.90 21.47 -16.55
CA ALA A 46 -18.44 21.58 -16.46
C ALA A 46 -17.97 23.04 -16.43
N ASP A 47 -18.62 23.93 -17.17
CA ASP A 47 -18.34 25.38 -17.16
C ASP A 47 -18.70 26.01 -15.80
N HIS A 48 -19.81 25.59 -15.18
CA HIS A 48 -20.17 26.01 -13.83
C HIS A 48 -19.19 25.50 -12.77
N LEU A 49 -18.72 24.24 -12.90
CA LEU A 49 -17.74 23.66 -11.98
C LEU A 49 -16.34 24.28 -12.14
N SER A 50 -15.91 24.61 -13.37
CA SER A 50 -14.61 25.24 -13.61
C SER A 50 -14.56 26.70 -13.13
N ARG A 51 -15.72 27.36 -13.10
CA ARG A 51 -15.90 28.72 -12.59
C ARG A 51 -16.18 28.80 -11.10
N LEU A 52 -16.30 27.65 -10.41
CA LEU A 52 -16.48 27.65 -8.96
C LEU A 52 -15.24 28.29 -8.32
N GLU A 53 -15.46 29.36 -7.57
CA GLU A 53 -14.40 30.11 -6.91
C GLU A 53 -13.83 29.24 -5.78
N ASN A 54 -12.55 28.90 -5.86
CA ASN A 54 -11.89 28.17 -4.80
C ASN A 54 -11.64 29.18 -3.66
N PRO A 55 -12.17 28.98 -2.45
CA PRO A 55 -11.99 29.90 -1.32
C PRO A 55 -10.53 30.08 -0.88
N HIS A 56 -9.59 29.35 -1.48
CA HIS A 56 -8.15 29.48 -1.27
C HIS A 56 -7.41 30.22 -2.41
N LYS A 57 -8.10 30.80 -3.40
CA LYS A 57 -7.45 31.47 -4.54
C LYS A 57 -6.64 32.72 -4.16
N ASP A 58 -7.14 33.49 -3.19
CA ASP A 58 -6.52 34.78 -2.82
C ASP A 58 -5.15 34.63 -2.11
N GLU A 59 -4.79 33.42 -1.68
CA GLU A 59 -3.47 33.15 -1.08
C GLU A 59 -2.39 32.80 -2.13
N PHE A 60 -2.78 32.56 -3.40
CA PHE A 60 -1.88 32.08 -4.46
C PHE A 60 -1.71 33.04 -5.64
N GLU A 61 -2.52 34.08 -5.78
CA GLU A 61 -2.39 35.05 -6.86
C GLU A 61 -1.45 36.21 -6.46
N ASN A 62 -0.15 35.95 -6.44
CA ASN A 62 0.96 36.92 -6.67
C ASN A 62 2.35 36.30 -6.34
N LYS A 63 2.57 35.04 -6.73
CA LYS A 63 3.92 34.50 -6.85
C LYS A 63 4.04 33.93 -8.24
N ASP A 64 4.96 34.49 -9.03
CA ASP A 64 5.52 33.81 -10.19
C ASP A 64 5.72 32.33 -9.83
N ILE A 65 5.36 31.41 -10.73
CA ILE A 65 5.48 29.97 -10.50
C ILE A 65 6.95 29.66 -10.24
N ASN A 66 7.33 29.72 -8.97
CA ASN A 66 8.62 29.31 -8.49
C ASN A 66 8.57 27.78 -8.46
N GLU A 67 9.25 27.14 -9.42
CA GLU A 67 9.41 25.69 -9.44
C GLU A 67 10.21 25.15 -8.23
N ASN A 68 10.76 26.01 -7.36
CA ASN A 68 11.21 25.55 -6.05
C ASN A 68 10.03 25.30 -5.12
N PHE A 69 9.73 24.01 -4.97
CA PHE A 69 9.02 23.47 -3.82
C PHE A 69 9.58 24.07 -2.50
N PRO A 70 8.74 24.59 -1.59
CA PRO A 70 9.22 25.11 -0.31
C PRO A 70 9.59 23.93 0.60
N LEU A 71 10.81 23.41 0.40
CA LEU A 71 11.34 22.27 1.15
C LEU A 71 11.65 22.63 2.61
N GLU A 72 11.76 23.91 2.93
CA GLU A 72 12.22 24.36 4.25
C GLU A 72 11.17 24.28 5.36
N THR A 73 9.91 23.94 5.05
CA THR A 73 8.84 23.84 6.05
C THR A 73 8.09 22.51 6.03
N LEU A 74 8.69 21.45 5.49
CA LEU A 74 8.38 20.08 5.97
C LEU A 74 9.08 19.89 7.33
N GLY A 75 8.62 20.69 8.29
CA GLY A 75 8.92 20.52 9.69
C GLY A 75 8.56 19.09 10.04
N LYS A 76 9.60 18.28 10.29
CA LYS A 76 9.60 17.07 11.10
C LYS A 76 8.21 16.78 11.65
N ILE A 77 7.35 16.13 10.86
CA ILE A 77 6.04 15.73 11.33
C ILE A 77 6.35 14.60 12.31
N SER A 78 6.52 14.98 13.57
CA SER A 78 6.70 14.12 14.71
C SER A 78 5.35 13.50 15.04
N SER A 79 4.84 12.67 14.14
CA SER A 79 3.73 11.77 14.41
C SER A 79 4.19 10.36 14.09
N GLY A 80 4.72 9.70 15.12
CA GLY A 80 4.90 8.25 15.23
C GLY A 80 5.56 7.55 14.04
N SER A 81 6.89 7.39 14.09
CA SER A 81 7.69 6.59 13.14
C SER A 81 7.60 7.10 11.70
N THR A 82 8.55 7.95 11.31
CA THR A 82 8.93 8.10 9.90
C THR A 82 9.01 6.70 9.26
N PRO A 83 8.27 6.42 8.16
CA PRO A 83 8.33 5.11 7.52
C PRO A 83 9.79 4.74 7.26
N TRP A 84 10.18 3.50 7.55
CA TRP A 84 11.58 3.06 7.42
C TRP A 84 12.16 3.25 5.98
N PHE A 85 11.27 3.42 5.00
CA PHE A 85 11.61 3.70 3.60
C PHE A 85 11.54 5.17 3.20
N ALA A 86 11.18 6.08 4.11
CA ALA A 86 11.08 7.51 3.81
C ALA A 86 12.39 8.06 3.25
N ASP A 87 13.53 7.58 3.75
CA ASP A 87 14.85 7.98 3.25
C ASP A 87 15.05 7.57 1.78
N PHE A 88 14.52 6.41 1.37
CA PHE A 88 14.54 5.95 -0.02
C PHE A 88 13.59 6.77 -0.90
N ALA A 89 12.35 7.00 -0.43
CA ALA A 89 11.36 7.80 -1.15
C ALA A 89 11.85 9.25 -1.34
N ASN A 90 12.40 9.87 -0.29
CA ASN A 90 12.99 11.21 -0.34
C ASN A 90 14.17 11.27 -1.31
N PHE A 91 15.01 10.23 -1.34
CA PHE A 91 16.11 10.14 -2.28
C PHE A 91 15.61 10.03 -3.74
N HIS A 92 14.61 9.19 -4.02
CA HIS A 92 14.04 9.09 -5.37
C HIS A 92 13.30 10.36 -5.82
N ALA A 93 12.62 11.05 -4.90
CA ALA A 93 11.84 12.24 -5.21
C ALA A 93 12.70 13.46 -5.55
N GLY A 94 13.87 13.61 -4.94
CA GLY A 94 14.69 14.81 -5.13
C GLY A 94 16.16 14.70 -4.75
N ASN A 95 16.73 13.49 -4.73
CA ASN A 95 18.09 13.21 -4.25
C ASN A 95 18.35 13.72 -2.83
N PHE A 96 17.30 13.79 -2.00
CA PHE A 96 17.41 14.29 -0.64
C PHE A 96 18.13 13.27 0.24
N ILE A 97 19.17 13.73 0.93
CA ILE A 97 19.90 12.94 1.92
C ILE A 97 19.66 13.56 3.29
N VAL A 98 19.22 12.74 4.25
CA VAL A 98 19.00 13.18 5.63
C VAL A 98 20.27 13.82 6.18
N LYS A 99 20.15 15.07 6.64
CA LYS A 99 21.27 15.83 7.22
C LYS A 99 21.74 15.13 8.49
N GLY A 100 23.05 14.89 8.60
CA GLY A 100 23.66 14.20 9.75
C GLY A 100 23.89 12.68 9.59
N MET A 101 23.56 12.07 8.43
CA MET A 101 23.95 10.68 8.17
C MET A 101 25.47 10.49 8.16
N LEU A 102 25.94 9.44 8.82
CA LEU A 102 27.34 9.00 8.76
C LEU A 102 27.69 8.55 7.33
N SER A 103 28.97 8.68 6.95
CA SER A 103 29.47 8.25 5.63
C SER A 103 29.12 6.78 5.32
N GLN A 104 29.20 5.90 6.32
CA GLN A 104 28.83 4.49 6.20
C GLN A 104 27.34 4.29 5.90
N GLN A 105 26.47 5.05 6.56
CA GLN A 105 25.02 4.98 6.33
C GLN A 105 24.65 5.49 4.94
N LYS A 106 25.29 6.56 4.46
CA LYS A 106 25.10 7.07 3.10
C LYS A 106 25.50 6.03 2.06
N LYS A 107 26.67 5.41 2.21
CA LYS A 107 27.12 4.31 1.32
C LYS A 107 26.12 3.16 1.28
N LYS A 108 25.58 2.77 2.45
CA LYS A 108 24.53 1.76 2.54
C LYS A 108 23.26 2.18 1.79
N LEU A 109 22.79 3.41 2.02
CA LEU A 109 21.62 3.95 1.34
C LEU A 109 21.79 3.90 -0.19
N PHE A 110 22.91 4.40 -0.74
CA PHE A 110 23.17 4.35 -2.18
C PHE A 110 23.25 2.92 -2.75
N LYS A 111 23.64 1.93 -1.94
CA LYS A 111 23.64 0.52 -2.34
C LYS A 111 22.22 -0.04 -2.35
N ASP A 112 21.45 0.25 -1.32
CA ASP A 112 20.12 -0.32 -1.10
C ASP A 112 19.07 0.31 -2.02
N VAL A 113 19.12 1.64 -2.23
CA VAL A 113 18.22 2.41 -3.13
C VAL A 113 18.11 1.78 -4.52
N LYS A 114 19.18 1.22 -5.07
CA LYS A 114 19.19 0.64 -6.42
C LYS A 114 18.21 -0.52 -6.59
N HIS A 115 17.82 -1.15 -5.49
CA HIS A 115 16.92 -2.29 -5.50
C HIS A 115 15.48 -1.86 -5.23
N TYR A 116 15.22 -0.58 -4.96
CA TYR A 116 13.88 -0.06 -4.76
C TYR A 116 13.49 0.88 -5.90
N PHE A 117 12.22 0.85 -6.27
CA PHE A 117 11.63 1.93 -7.06
C PHE A 117 10.21 2.19 -6.58
N GLN A 118 9.77 3.44 -6.72
CA GLN A 118 8.45 3.88 -6.30
C GLN A 118 7.58 4.11 -7.53
N ASP A 119 6.41 3.48 -7.54
CA ASP A 119 5.32 3.75 -8.49
C ASP A 119 4.07 4.04 -7.66
N ASP A 120 3.85 5.32 -7.40
CA ASP A 120 2.86 5.88 -6.48
C ASP A 120 1.47 5.21 -6.65
N PRO A 121 0.88 4.60 -5.61
CA PRO A 121 1.20 4.67 -4.16
C PRO A 121 2.12 3.57 -3.61
N TYR A 122 2.77 2.79 -4.47
CA TYR A 122 3.46 1.57 -4.06
C TYR A 122 4.98 1.67 -4.17
N LEU A 123 5.64 0.99 -3.24
CA LEU A 123 7.08 0.75 -3.27
C LEU A 123 7.33 -0.67 -3.75
N PHE A 124 8.27 -0.84 -4.66
CA PHE A 124 8.66 -2.14 -5.18
C PHE A 124 10.13 -2.42 -4.87
N TRP A 125 10.44 -3.69 -4.63
CA TRP A 125 11.78 -4.23 -4.45
C TRP A 125 12.11 -5.16 -5.61
N ILE A 126 13.26 -4.93 -6.23
CA ILE A 126 13.82 -5.78 -7.27
C ILE A 126 14.78 -6.76 -6.60
N CYS A 127 14.39 -8.02 -6.59
CA CYS A 127 15.23 -9.09 -6.07
C CYS A 127 16.40 -9.39 -7.02
N MET A 128 17.39 -10.17 -6.56
CA MET A 128 18.59 -10.51 -7.33
C MET A 128 18.28 -11.28 -8.61
N ASP A 129 17.14 -11.98 -8.65
CA ASP A 129 16.58 -12.68 -9.80
C ASP A 129 15.75 -11.76 -10.73
N GLN A 130 15.79 -10.44 -10.49
CA GLN A 130 15.00 -9.42 -11.18
C GLN A 130 13.48 -9.54 -10.99
N ILE A 131 13.03 -10.38 -10.05
CA ILE A 131 11.62 -10.44 -9.70
C ILE A 131 11.24 -9.19 -8.92
N ILE A 132 10.21 -8.51 -9.41
CA ILE A 132 9.64 -7.31 -8.80
C ILE A 132 8.64 -7.74 -7.73
N GLN A 133 8.86 -7.29 -6.50
CA GLN A 133 8.00 -7.59 -5.37
C GLN A 133 7.46 -6.30 -4.77
N ARG A 134 6.14 -6.24 -4.53
CA ARG A 134 5.49 -5.11 -3.88
C ARG A 134 5.84 -5.11 -2.40
N TYR A 135 6.39 -4.01 -1.92
CA TYR A 135 6.63 -3.79 -0.51
C TYR A 135 5.30 -3.55 0.22
N VAL A 136 5.10 -4.24 1.34
CA VAL A 136 3.89 -4.12 2.16
C VAL A 136 4.25 -3.89 3.63
N HIS A 137 3.46 -3.08 4.34
CA HIS A 137 3.69 -2.74 5.74
C HIS A 137 2.38 -2.67 6.53
N GLY A 138 2.50 -2.78 7.86
CA GLY A 138 1.44 -2.45 8.80
C GLY A 138 0.28 -3.44 8.74
N LYS A 139 -0.94 -2.91 8.71
CA LYS A 139 -2.16 -3.74 8.72
C LYS A 139 -2.28 -4.59 7.46
N GLU A 140 -1.91 -4.05 6.30
CA GLU A 140 -1.97 -4.78 5.03
C GLU A 140 -1.07 -6.03 5.07
N ALA A 141 0.14 -5.94 5.63
CA ALA A 141 1.04 -7.08 5.75
C ALA A 141 0.44 -8.21 6.61
N TYR A 142 -0.24 -7.83 7.70
CA TYR A 142 -0.96 -8.78 8.55
C TYR A 142 -2.12 -9.44 7.81
N ASP A 143 -2.94 -8.66 7.11
CA ASP A 143 -4.09 -9.17 6.37
C ASP A 143 -3.68 -10.14 5.25
N ILE A 144 -2.58 -9.84 4.53
CA ILE A 144 -1.99 -10.73 3.52
C ILE A 144 -1.49 -12.03 4.15
N LEU A 145 -0.71 -11.95 5.25
CA LEU A 145 -0.23 -13.14 5.96
C LEU A 145 -1.38 -14.03 6.42
N LYS A 146 -2.43 -13.42 6.98
CA LYS A 146 -3.62 -14.12 7.45
C LYS A 146 -4.34 -14.82 6.31
N ALA A 147 -4.55 -14.14 5.18
CA ALA A 147 -5.17 -14.73 3.99
C ALA A 147 -4.34 -15.91 3.44
N CYS A 148 -3.02 -15.79 3.39
CA CYS A 148 -2.13 -16.88 2.95
C CYS A 148 -2.15 -18.10 3.89
N HIS A 149 -2.35 -17.87 5.18
CA HIS A 149 -2.47 -18.93 6.19
C HIS A 149 -3.86 -19.61 6.18
N GLU A 150 -4.94 -18.84 6.06
CA GLU A 150 -6.33 -19.32 6.17
C GLU A 150 -6.95 -19.79 4.84
N GLY A 151 -6.27 -19.59 3.71
CA GLY A 151 -6.79 -19.90 2.37
C GLY A 151 -7.18 -21.38 2.16
N PRO A 152 -8.01 -21.69 1.15
CA PRO A 152 -8.62 -23.02 0.94
C PRO A 152 -7.61 -24.14 0.59
N THR A 153 -6.45 -23.79 0.03
CA THR A 153 -5.28 -24.69 -0.14
C THR A 153 -4.44 -24.81 1.14
N GLY A 154 -4.96 -24.31 2.26
CA GLY A 154 -4.34 -24.23 3.58
C GLY A 154 -4.62 -25.46 4.42
N GLY A 155 -3.88 -26.54 4.18
CA GLY A 155 -3.45 -27.37 5.31
C GLY A 155 -2.77 -26.49 6.38
N HIS A 156 -2.64 -26.98 7.61
CA HIS A 156 -1.90 -26.31 8.71
C HIS A 156 -0.40 -26.20 8.38
N HIS A 157 -0.06 -25.39 7.39
CA HIS A 157 1.30 -25.23 6.92
C HIS A 157 2.06 -24.33 7.90
N GLY A 158 3.30 -24.71 8.22
CA GLY A 158 4.15 -23.94 9.11
C GLY A 158 4.43 -22.52 8.60
N ALA A 159 4.89 -21.66 9.49
CA ALA A 159 5.16 -20.24 9.20
C ALA A 159 6.06 -20.01 7.97
N ASN A 160 7.08 -20.86 7.77
CA ASN A 160 7.98 -20.74 6.62
C ASN A 160 7.26 -20.91 5.28
N PHE A 161 6.29 -21.82 5.20
CA PHE A 161 5.52 -22.03 3.98
C PHE A 161 4.53 -20.89 3.73
N THR A 162 3.96 -20.33 4.81
CA THR A 162 3.12 -19.13 4.71
C THR A 162 3.91 -17.93 4.18
N ALA A 163 5.11 -17.69 4.72
CA ALA A 163 6.00 -16.64 4.21
C ALA A 163 6.37 -16.86 2.74
N LYS A 164 6.66 -18.11 2.35
CA LYS A 164 6.94 -18.46 0.95
C LYS A 164 5.76 -18.14 0.03
N LYS A 165 4.52 -18.48 0.41
CA LYS A 165 3.32 -18.13 -0.38
C LYS A 165 3.18 -16.63 -0.60
N VAL A 166 3.48 -15.83 0.42
CA VAL A 166 3.45 -14.37 0.31
C VAL A 166 4.50 -13.87 -0.70
N PHE A 167 5.71 -14.44 -0.66
CA PHE A 167 6.75 -14.16 -1.64
C PHE A 167 6.34 -14.58 -3.06
N ASP A 168 5.81 -15.79 -3.23
CA ASP A 168 5.35 -16.32 -4.52
C ASP A 168 4.18 -15.50 -5.08
N ALA A 169 3.39 -14.85 -4.21
CA ALA A 169 2.34 -13.91 -4.58
C ALA A 169 2.86 -12.49 -4.92
N GLY A 170 4.18 -12.28 -4.92
CA GLY A 170 4.79 -11.02 -5.32
C GLY A 170 4.83 -9.95 -4.22
N PHE A 171 4.68 -10.32 -2.94
CA PHE A 171 4.76 -9.38 -1.82
C PHE A 171 6.06 -9.57 -1.02
N PHE A 172 6.61 -8.47 -0.49
CA PHE A 172 7.85 -8.50 0.28
C PHE A 172 7.84 -7.52 1.45
N TRP A 173 8.45 -7.94 2.56
CA TRP A 173 8.99 -7.05 3.58
C TRP A 173 10.07 -7.75 4.42
N PRO A 174 11.05 -7.02 5.00
CA PRO A 174 12.19 -7.62 5.69
C PRO A 174 11.83 -8.58 6.83
N SER A 175 10.69 -8.37 7.51
CA SER A 175 10.28 -9.17 8.67
C SER A 175 9.29 -10.29 8.36
N ILE A 176 9.00 -10.57 7.09
CA ILE A 176 7.98 -11.53 6.63
C ILE A 176 8.02 -12.89 7.33
N TYR A 177 9.20 -13.50 7.47
CA TYR A 177 9.34 -14.78 8.15
C TYR A 177 9.03 -14.68 9.65
N ARG A 178 9.53 -13.64 10.32
CA ARG A 178 9.29 -13.40 11.74
C ARG A 178 7.80 -13.15 11.99
N ASP A 179 7.17 -12.35 11.15
CA ASP A 179 5.76 -11.99 11.29
C ASP A 179 4.85 -13.20 11.01
N ALA A 180 5.22 -14.06 10.05
CA ALA A 180 4.56 -15.34 9.82
C ALA A 180 4.67 -16.28 11.04
N HIS A 181 5.85 -16.36 11.67
CA HIS A 181 6.04 -17.15 12.91
C HIS A 181 5.18 -16.63 14.05
N ASN A 182 5.13 -15.31 14.23
CA ASN A 182 4.30 -14.68 15.24
C ASN A 182 2.81 -14.97 15.02
N LEU A 183 2.34 -14.89 13.76
CA LEU A 183 0.96 -15.20 13.40
C LEU A 183 0.61 -16.67 13.71
N VAL A 184 1.44 -17.61 13.25
CA VAL A 184 1.20 -19.05 13.46
C VAL A 184 1.18 -19.38 14.96
N ASN A 185 2.15 -18.87 15.73
CA ASN A 185 2.18 -19.07 17.18
C ASN A 185 0.93 -18.51 17.87
N HIS A 186 0.47 -17.33 17.45
CA HIS A 186 -0.74 -16.72 17.98
C HIS A 186 -1.99 -17.55 17.65
N VAL A 187 -2.12 -18.03 16.41
CA VAL A 187 -3.23 -18.91 15.98
C VAL A 187 -3.23 -20.23 16.73
N ILE A 188 -2.06 -20.86 16.91
CA ILE A 188 -1.90 -22.10 17.68
C ILE A 188 -2.33 -21.88 19.13
N PHE A 189 -1.87 -20.80 19.77
CA PHE A 189 -2.20 -20.48 21.16
C PHE A 189 -3.71 -20.23 21.34
N VAL A 190 -4.32 -19.44 20.45
CA VAL A 190 -5.77 -19.18 20.47
C VAL A 190 -6.57 -20.47 20.26
N ASN A 191 -6.16 -21.32 19.33
CA ASN A 191 -6.82 -22.59 19.07
C ASN A 191 -6.68 -23.58 20.25
N ALA A 192 -5.50 -23.64 20.88
CA ALA A 192 -5.28 -24.44 22.08
C ALA A 192 -6.15 -23.96 23.25
N LYS A 193 -6.21 -22.64 23.48
CA LYS A 193 -7.08 -22.02 24.49
C LYS A 193 -8.56 -22.29 24.21
N ALA A 194 -9.00 -22.20 22.95
CA ALA A 194 -10.37 -22.51 22.56
C ALA A 194 -10.72 -23.99 22.77
N LYS A 195 -9.80 -24.91 22.47
CA LYS A 195 -9.94 -26.35 22.77
C LYS A 195 -10.02 -26.62 24.27
N LEU A 196 -9.15 -26.01 25.08
CA LEU A 196 -9.19 -26.11 26.55
C LEU A 196 -10.49 -25.55 27.12
N LEU A 197 -10.98 -24.40 26.64
CA LEU A 197 -12.26 -23.82 27.06
C LEU A 197 -13.47 -24.66 26.65
N LYS A 198 -13.42 -25.36 25.52
CA LYS A 198 -14.44 -26.35 25.13
C LYS A 198 -14.38 -27.61 26.00
N GLY A 199 -13.18 -28.14 26.25
CA GLY A 199 -12.96 -29.29 27.15
C GLY A 199 -13.40 -29.01 28.59
N MET A 200 -13.08 -27.82 29.13
CA MET A 200 -13.53 -27.39 30.46
C MET A 200 -15.04 -27.17 30.53
N ARG A 201 -15.69 -26.70 29.45
CA ARG A 201 -17.17 -26.63 29.38
C ARG A 201 -17.80 -28.03 29.33
N CYS A 202 -17.20 -28.96 28.61
CA CYS A 202 -17.63 -30.36 28.57
C CYS A 202 -17.50 -31.01 29.95
N LEU A 203 -16.35 -30.86 30.62
CA LEU A 203 -16.13 -31.35 31.98
C LEU A 203 -17.09 -30.71 32.99
N ARG A 204 -17.38 -29.40 32.88
CA ARG A 204 -18.33 -28.72 33.78
C ARG A 204 -19.77 -29.19 33.56
N THR A 205 -20.13 -29.57 32.33
CA THR A 205 -21.44 -30.16 31.99
C THR A 205 -21.52 -31.60 32.48
N LEU A 206 -20.45 -32.38 32.29
CA LEU A 206 -20.32 -33.74 32.82
C LEU A 206 -20.39 -33.75 34.35
N PHE A 207 -19.73 -32.81 35.02
CA PHE A 207 -19.75 -32.69 36.48
C PHE A 207 -21.15 -32.33 37.01
N LYS A 208 -21.89 -31.46 36.31
CA LYS A 208 -23.29 -31.17 36.64
C LYS A 208 -24.20 -32.39 36.43
N PHE A 209 -23.99 -33.14 35.35
CA PHE A 209 -24.74 -34.35 35.03
C PHE A 209 -24.48 -35.48 36.04
N VAL A 210 -23.21 -35.70 36.41
CA VAL A 210 -22.81 -36.65 37.45
C VAL A 210 -23.36 -36.23 38.82
N LYS A 211 -23.33 -34.93 39.16
CA LYS A 211 -23.89 -34.42 40.41
C LYS A 211 -25.42 -34.55 40.47
N TYR A 212 -26.11 -34.39 39.34
CA TYR A 212 -27.56 -34.65 39.21
C TYR A 212 -27.89 -36.14 39.42
N LEU A 213 -27.11 -37.05 38.83
CA LEU A 213 -27.28 -38.50 39.01
C LEU A 213 -26.96 -38.98 40.44
N MET A 214 -25.99 -38.35 41.12
CA MET A 214 -25.55 -38.75 42.46
C MET A 214 -26.39 -38.16 43.60
N TYR A 215 -26.94 -36.96 43.43
CA TYR A 215 -27.60 -36.22 44.53
C TYR A 215 -29.06 -35.85 44.23
N GLY A 216 -29.59 -36.18 43.05
CA GLY A 216 -31.02 -36.15 42.74
C GLY A 216 -31.78 -34.92 43.25
N VAL A 217 -31.42 -33.73 42.75
CA VAL A 217 -32.27 -32.53 42.90
C VAL A 217 -33.06 -32.34 41.62
#